data_AF-A0A497PAA6-F1
#
_entry.id   AF-A0A497PAA6-F1
#
_cell.length_a   1.000
_cell.length_b   1.000
_cell.length_c   1.000
_cell.angle_alpha   90.00
_cell.angle_beta   90.00
_cell.angle_gamma   90.00
#
_symmetry.space_group_name_H-M   'P 1'
#
loop_
_entity.id
_entity.type
_entity.pdbx_description
1 polymer ?
#
loop_
_entity_poly.entity_id
_entity_poly.type
_entity_poly.pdbx_seq_one_letter_code
_entity_poly.pdbx_strand_id
1 'polypeptide(L)'
;MGQTGLKVARATDEEIDRVTNVLNEMAALDRYYGYKYYYDAISENTEEFTELSKICTGDRDDFIDGLFRLINNMRYEVVLFNLRVLMDNCAKLDSDILEFNDQITEAMALLEVKKESEKA
;
A
#
# COMPACT_ATOMS: atom_id res chain seq x y z
N MET A 1 -26.68 15.37 13.91
CA MET A 1 -26.52 13.94 13.54
C MET A 1 -25.03 13.64 13.63
N GLY A 2 -24.59 12.90 14.65
CA GLY A 2 -23.19 12.53 14.80
C GLY A 2 -22.83 11.50 13.74
N GLN A 3 -21.83 11.77 12.90
CA GLN A 3 -21.22 10.73 12.09
C GLN A 3 -20.63 9.70 13.04
N THR A 4 -21.28 8.53 13.13
CA THR A 4 -20.64 7.32 13.62
C THR A 4 -19.41 7.11 12.76
N GLY A 5 -18.22 7.27 13.34
CA GLY A 5 -16.96 7.10 12.62
C GLY A 5 -16.99 5.80 11.81
N LEU A 6 -16.63 5.91 10.53
CA LEU A 6 -16.51 4.76 9.63
C LEU A 6 -15.58 3.73 10.29
N LYS A 7 -16.14 2.62 10.76
CA LYS A 7 -15.34 1.49 11.25
C LYS A 7 -14.77 0.78 10.03
N VAL A 8 -13.55 1.13 9.65
CA VAL A 8 -12.84 0.46 8.58
C VAL A 8 -12.12 -0.76 9.16
N ALA A 9 -12.37 -1.92 8.54
CA ALA A 9 -11.68 -3.15 8.92
C ALA A 9 -10.20 -3.03 8.58
N ARG A 10 -9.32 -3.49 9.48
CA ARG A 10 -7.88 -3.55 9.25
C ARG A 10 -7.60 -4.40 7.99
N ALA A 11 -6.69 -3.93 7.14
CA ALA A 11 -6.18 -4.73 6.04
C ALA A 11 -5.32 -5.88 6.60
N THR A 12 -5.40 -7.06 6.01
CA THR A 12 -4.52 -8.19 6.39
C THR A 12 -3.12 -7.99 5.81
N ASP A 13 -2.12 -8.68 6.37
CA ASP A 13 -0.76 -8.62 5.86
C ASP A 13 -0.70 -9.14 4.41
N GLU A 14 -1.49 -10.17 4.06
CA GLU A 14 -1.57 -10.65 2.67
C GLU A 14 -2.17 -9.61 1.72
N GLU A 15 -3.16 -8.83 2.16
CA GLU A 15 -3.73 -7.73 1.35
C GLU A 15 -2.69 -6.63 1.10
N ILE A 16 -1.87 -6.32 2.12
CA ILE A 16 -0.80 -5.31 2.02
C ILE A 16 0.31 -5.80 1.08
N ASP A 17 0.77 -7.04 1.24
CA ASP A 17 1.82 -7.63 0.41
C ASP A 17 1.39 -7.69 -1.05
N ARG A 18 0.15 -8.12 -1.31
CA ARG A 18 -0.37 -8.19 -2.68
C ARG A 18 -0.44 -6.83 -3.34
N VAL A 19 -0.92 -5.81 -2.64
CA VAL A 19 -0.95 -4.42 -3.16
C VAL A 19 0.47 -3.92 -3.43
N THR A 20 1.40 -4.18 -2.51
CA THR A 20 2.80 -3.77 -2.65
C THR A 20 3.45 -4.43 -3.86
N ASN A 21 3.24 -5.73 -4.07
CA ASN A 21 3.77 -6.46 -5.22
C ASN A 21 3.21 -5.91 -6.55
N VAL A 22 1.90 -5.68 -6.63
CA VAL A 22 1.29 -5.10 -7.85
C VAL A 22 1.87 -3.72 -8.15
N LEU A 23 2.03 -2.85 -7.14
CA LEU A 23 2.59 -1.51 -7.34
C LEU A 23 4.06 -1.57 -7.79
N ASN A 24 4.85 -2.48 -7.21
CA ASN A 24 6.25 -2.68 -7.61
C ASN A 24 6.36 -3.19 -9.05
N GLU A 25 5.54 -4.17 -9.42
CA GLU A 25 5.47 -4.70 -10.78
C GLU A 25 5.06 -3.61 -11.79
N MET A 26 4.06 -2.79 -11.47
CA MET A 26 3.66 -1.65 -12.31
C MET A 26 4.77 -0.60 -12.44
N ALA A 27 5.50 -0.29 -11.36
CA ALA A 27 6.63 0.63 -11.41
C ALA A 27 7.80 0.09 -12.23
N ALA A 28 8.05 -1.22 -12.18
CA ALA A 28 9.05 -1.89 -13.00
C ALA A 28 8.68 -1.82 -14.49
N LEU A 29 7.40 -2.02 -14.84
CA LEU A 29 6.92 -1.88 -16.21
C LEU A 29 7.18 -0.49 -16.78
N ASP A 30 6.82 0.55 -16.00
CA ASP A 30 7.06 1.94 -16.39
C ASP A 30 8.55 2.24 -16.59
N ARG A 31 9.40 1.74 -15.69
CA ARG A 31 10.84 1.97 -15.72
C ARG A 31 11.56 1.28 -16.87
N TYR A 32 11.19 0.04 -17.20
CA TYR A 32 12.01 -0.81 -18.06
C TYR A 32 11.41 -1.06 -19.45
N TYR A 33 10.09 -1.01 -19.61
CA TYR A 33 9.44 -1.48 -20.84
C TYR A 33 8.69 -0.39 -21.61
N GLY A 34 8.34 0.72 -20.96
CA GLY A 34 7.61 1.84 -21.56
C GLY A 34 6.18 1.47 -22.02
N TYR A 35 5.29 2.46 -22.06
CA TYR A 35 3.83 2.29 -22.20
C TYR A 35 3.31 1.41 -23.35
N LYS A 36 4.13 1.08 -24.36
CA LYS A 36 3.71 0.34 -25.56
C LYS A 36 3.78 -1.19 -25.46
N TYR A 37 4.47 -1.74 -24.46
CA TYR A 37 4.82 -3.16 -24.46
C TYR A 37 4.48 -3.91 -23.17
N TYR A 38 3.64 -3.34 -22.29
CA TYR A 38 3.39 -3.93 -20.97
C TYR A 38 2.80 -5.33 -21.02
N TYR A 39 1.80 -5.57 -21.86
CA TYR A 39 1.21 -6.90 -22.00
C TYR A 39 2.26 -7.93 -22.43
N ASP A 40 3.00 -7.62 -23.49
CA ASP A 40 4.00 -8.53 -24.06
C ASP A 40 5.11 -8.79 -23.02
N ALA A 41 5.60 -7.73 -22.34
CA ALA A 41 6.60 -7.83 -21.28
C ALA A 41 6.18 -8.69 -20.09
N ILE A 42 4.92 -8.56 -19.63
CA ILE A 42 4.37 -9.39 -18.54
C ILE A 42 4.29 -10.85 -18.98
N SER A 43 3.79 -11.09 -20.21
CA SER A 43 3.59 -12.43 -20.73
C SER A 43 4.90 -13.20 -20.95
N GLU A 44 5.98 -12.49 -21.28
CA GLU A 44 7.31 -13.06 -21.50
C GLU A 44 8.12 -13.23 -20.21
N ASN A 45 7.80 -12.51 -19.13
CA ASN A 45 8.58 -12.47 -17.89
C ASN A 45 7.71 -12.79 -16.65
N THR A 46 7.00 -13.93 -16.69
CA THR A 46 6.02 -14.31 -15.65
C THR A 46 6.61 -14.49 -14.26
N GLU A 47 7.91 -14.82 -14.16
CA GLU A 47 8.63 -14.93 -12.88
C GLU A 47 8.88 -13.56 -12.23
N GLU A 48 9.05 -12.51 -13.02
CA GLU A 48 9.24 -11.13 -12.54
C GLU A 48 7.91 -10.44 -12.24
N PHE A 49 6.86 -10.78 -13.00
CA PHE A 49 5.52 -10.21 -12.88
C PHE A 49 4.54 -11.20 -12.28
N THR A 50 4.79 -11.60 -11.04
CA THR A 50 4.05 -12.68 -10.37
C THR A 50 2.55 -12.39 -10.16
N GLU A 51 2.16 -11.15 -9.88
CA GLU A 51 0.75 -10.78 -9.69
C GLU A 51 0.10 -10.39 -11.01
N LEU A 52 0.79 -9.64 -11.86
CA LEU A 52 0.25 -9.19 -13.14
C LEU A 52 0.15 -10.32 -14.17
N SER A 53 1.05 -11.31 -14.15
CA SER A 53 0.95 -12.48 -15.04
C SER A 53 -0.31 -13.32 -14.78
N LYS A 54 -0.82 -13.33 -13.54
CA LYS A 54 -2.07 -14.04 -13.19
C LYS A 54 -3.30 -13.48 -13.90
N ILE A 55 -3.26 -12.21 -14.30
CA ILE A 55 -4.34 -11.54 -15.04
C ILE A 55 -4.00 -11.36 -16.53
N CYS A 56 -2.78 -11.72 -16.94
CA CYS A 56 -2.32 -11.69 -18.32
C CYS A 56 -2.73 -12.99 -19.06
N THR A 57 -4.01 -13.33 -18.99
CA THR A 57 -4.58 -14.54 -19.60
C THR A 57 -5.45 -14.13 -20.78
N GLY A 58 -5.13 -14.58 -22.00
CA GLY A 58 -5.95 -14.30 -23.18
C GLY A 58 -5.33 -13.23 -24.07
N ASP A 59 -6.09 -12.22 -24.48
CA ASP A 59 -5.59 -11.10 -25.27
C ASP A 59 -5.41 -9.81 -24.45
N ARG A 60 -5.14 -8.69 -25.13
CA ARG A 60 -4.93 -7.40 -24.48
C ARG A 60 -6.21 -6.84 -23.83
N ASP A 61 -7.37 -7.14 -24.39
CA ASP A 61 -8.65 -6.66 -23.86
C ASP A 61 -8.99 -7.44 -22.58
N ASP A 62 -8.76 -8.76 -22.58
CA ASP A 62 -8.87 -9.61 -21.39
C ASP A 62 -7.96 -9.14 -20.25
N PHE A 63 -6.73 -8.70 -20.58
CA PHE A 63 -5.79 -8.16 -19.60
C PHE A 63 -6.28 -6.84 -18.99
N ILE A 64 -6.85 -5.93 -19.80
CA ILE A 64 -7.40 -4.67 -19.30
C ILE A 64 -8.56 -4.96 -18.33
N ASP A 65 -9.47 -5.86 -18.69
CA ASP A 65 -10.57 -6.29 -17.83
C ASP A 65 -10.05 -6.95 -16.54
N GLY A 66 -9.01 -7.79 -16.66
CA GLY A 66 -8.30 -8.40 -15.54
C GLY A 66 -7.68 -7.36 -14.60
N LEU A 67 -7.12 -6.28 -15.14
CA LEU A 67 -6.51 -5.20 -14.38
C LEU A 67 -7.56 -4.40 -13.61
N PHE A 68 -8.69 -4.06 -14.24
CA PHE A 68 -9.81 -3.42 -13.55
C PHE A 68 -10.39 -4.30 -12.44
N ARG A 69 -10.55 -5.61 -12.69
CA ARG A 69 -11.00 -6.56 -11.66
C ARG A 69 -9.98 -6.70 -10.54
N LEU A 70 -8.68 -6.74 -10.84
CA LEU A 70 -7.63 -6.81 -9.84
C LEU A 70 -7.65 -5.57 -8.94
N ILE A 71 -7.73 -4.37 -9.53
CA ILE A 71 -7.84 -3.11 -8.79
C ILE A 71 -9.11 -3.08 -7.94
N ASN A 72 -10.27 -3.44 -8.51
CA ASN A 72 -11.54 -3.42 -7.78
C ASN A 72 -11.65 -4.50 -6.69
N ASN A 73 -10.98 -5.65 -6.86
CA ASN A 73 -10.99 -6.75 -5.89
C ASN A 73 -9.89 -6.60 -4.84
N MET A 74 -8.81 -5.90 -5.14
CA MET A 74 -7.90 -5.44 -4.10
C MET A 74 -8.70 -4.45 -3.25
N ARG A 75 -8.77 -4.68 -1.95
CA ARG A 75 -9.28 -3.68 -0.99
C ARG A 75 -8.25 -2.55 -0.83
N TYR A 76 -7.74 -2.02 -1.95
CA TYR A 76 -6.80 -0.91 -2.02
C TYR A 76 -7.38 0.30 -1.29
N GLU A 77 -8.70 0.50 -1.38
CA GLU A 77 -9.41 1.55 -0.63
C GLU A 77 -9.22 1.40 0.88
N VAL A 78 -9.21 0.17 1.41
CA VAL A 78 -9.01 -0.10 2.83
C VAL A 78 -7.54 0.10 3.23
N VAL A 79 -6.60 -0.37 2.41
CA VAL A 79 -5.16 -0.17 2.67
C VAL A 79 -4.83 1.33 2.62
N LEU A 80 -5.23 2.04 1.56
CA LEU A 80 -5.01 3.47 1.40
C LEU A 80 -5.74 4.28 2.47
N PHE A 81 -6.96 3.89 2.85
CA PHE A 81 -7.67 4.55 3.94
C PHE A 81 -6.98 4.31 5.28
N ASN A 82 -6.52 3.09 5.57
CA ASN A 82 -5.77 2.79 6.80
C ASN A 82 -4.45 3.56 6.86
N LEU A 83 -3.71 3.62 5.74
CA LEU A 83 -2.48 4.40 5.63
C LEU A 83 -2.75 5.89 5.81
N ARG A 84 -3.78 6.42 5.16
CA ARG A 84 -4.20 7.80 5.33
C ARG A 84 -4.59 8.10 6.77
N VAL A 85 -5.40 7.26 7.40
CA VAL A 85 -5.79 7.44 8.80
C VAL A 85 -4.57 7.40 9.71
N LEU A 86 -3.61 6.50 9.47
CA LEU A 86 -2.34 6.49 10.20
C LEU A 86 -1.55 7.78 9.97
N MET A 87 -1.43 8.26 8.74
CA MET A 87 -0.73 9.52 8.47
C MET A 87 -1.45 10.72 9.09
N ASP A 88 -2.77 10.82 8.95
CA ASP A 88 -3.59 11.91 9.50
C ASP A 88 -3.51 11.96 11.04
N ASN A 89 -3.37 10.81 11.71
CA ASN A 89 -3.35 10.73 13.18
C ASN A 89 -1.95 10.65 13.78
N CYS A 90 -0.95 10.19 13.03
CA CYS A 90 0.35 9.86 13.58
C CYS A 90 1.50 10.59 12.90
N ALA A 91 1.35 11.08 11.67
CA ALA A 91 2.43 11.72 10.95
C ALA A 91 2.44 13.25 11.14
N LYS A 92 3.62 13.85 11.01
CA LYS A 92 3.80 15.29 10.90
C LYS A 92 3.53 15.73 9.45
N LEU A 93 2.35 16.29 9.20
CA LEU A 93 1.84 16.56 7.84
C LEU A 93 2.62 17.63 7.06
N ASP A 94 3.38 18.46 7.75
CA ASP A 94 4.22 19.53 7.19
C ASP A 94 5.70 19.13 7.02
N SER A 95 6.04 17.86 7.28
CA SER A 95 7.40 17.34 7.11
C SER A 95 7.58 16.70 5.72
N ASP A 96 8.75 16.94 5.11
CA ASP A 96 9.15 16.28 3.87
C ASP A 96 9.60 14.82 4.08
N ILE A 97 9.66 14.38 5.34
CA ILE A 97 10.04 13.03 5.76
C ILE A 97 8.97 12.44 6.70
N LEU A 98 8.87 11.10 6.72
CA LEU A 98 7.88 10.43 7.57
C LEU A 98 8.33 10.46 9.03
N GLU A 99 7.77 11.40 9.79
CA GLU A 99 8.01 11.55 11.22
C GLU A 99 6.71 11.43 12.00
N PHE A 100 6.79 10.94 13.24
CA PHE A 100 5.66 11.00 14.15
C PHE A 100 5.33 12.44 14.49
N ASN A 101 4.05 12.74 14.71
CA ASN A 101 3.64 14.05 15.19
C ASN A 101 4.20 14.33 16.61
N ASP A 102 4.17 15.60 16.99
CA ASP A 102 4.78 16.06 18.23
C ASP A 102 4.17 15.36 19.47
N GLN A 103 2.86 15.07 19.45
CA GLN A 103 2.18 14.38 20.56
C GLN A 103 2.68 12.96 20.79
N ILE A 104 2.84 12.18 19.71
CA ILE A 104 3.36 10.81 19.79
C ILE A 104 4.83 10.85 20.20
N THR A 105 5.60 11.80 19.66
CA THR A 105 7.02 11.98 19.99
C THR A 105 7.22 12.26 21.49
N GLU A 106 6.44 13.18 22.05
CA GLU A 106 6.45 13.48 23.49
C GLU A 106 6.03 12.28 24.33
N ALA A 107 4.98 11.56 23.92
CA ALA A 107 4.53 10.36 24.62
C ALA A 107 5.60 9.26 24.65
N MET A 108 6.35 9.07 23.55
CA MET A 108 7.46 8.12 23.50
C MET A 108 8.60 8.52 24.45
N ALA A 109 8.98 9.80 24.47
CA ALA A 109 10.02 10.30 25.36
C ALA A 109 9.65 10.10 26.85
N LEU A 110 8.39 10.36 27.23
CA LEU A 110 7.91 10.13 28.59
C LEU A 110 7.93 8.64 28.97
N LEU A 111 7.60 7.75 28.03
CA LEU A 111 7.65 6.30 28.26
C LEU A 111 9.08 5.79 28.46
N GLU A 112 10.07 6.34 27.75
CA GLU A 112 11.48 6.01 27.94
C GLU A 112 11.97 6.39 29.33
N VAL A 113 11.70 7.63 29.77
CA VAL A 113 12.05 8.10 31.12
C VAL A 113 11.41 7.21 32.20
N LYS A 114 10.14 6.85 32.02
CA LYS A 114 9.46 5.96 32.97
C LYS A 114 10.14 4.59 33.03
N LYS A 115 10.50 4.02 31.88
CA LYS A 115 11.13 2.71 31.77
C LYS A 115 12.53 2.68 32.37
N GLU A 116 13.26 3.81 32.32
CA GLU A 116 14.54 3.97 33.00
C GLU A 116 14.36 4.08 34.52
N SER A 117 13.35 4.83 34.97
CA SER A 117 13.05 4.96 36.40
C SER A 117 12.55 3.67 37.06
N GLU A 118 11.93 2.76 36.30
CA GLU A 118 11.50 1.43 36.79
C GLU A 118 12.64 0.38 36.80
N LYS A 119 13.78 0.67 36.17
CA LYS A 119 14.97 -0.19 36.14
C LYS A 119 16.05 0.22 37.16
N ALA A 120 15.93 1.42 37.74
CA ALA A 120 16.82 1.95 38.76
C ALA A 120 16.34 1.59 40.17
#